data_AF-A0A0M8MSY5-F1
#
_entry.id   AF-A0A0M8MSY5-F1
#
_cell.length_a   1.000
_cell.length_b   1.000
_cell.length_c   1.000
_cell.angle_alpha   90.00
_cell.angle_beta   90.00
_cell.angle_gamma   90.00
#
_symmetry.space_group_name_H-M   'P 1'
#
loop_
_entity.id
_entity.type
_entity.pdbx_description
1 polymer ?
#
loop_
_entity_poly.entity_id
_entity_poly.type
_entity_poly.pdbx_seq_one_letter_code
_entity_poly.pdbx_strand_id
1 'polypeptide(L)'
;MNPGRREQGPAEAWLRGSSAAAQQAVLGTSLHVGGGVDMSNAGIVIAVRDTDDNVFGAFVNEALHISPHYYGNGECFLWKTVQRLLPVPPEETDGEASVEDDLHPDKAIEVFRWTGKNDYMVLTESDFLSVGGGDGHYGLWFDDALNKGVSAQCPAFDNQVLCNAQESKALHAAEGGGNAPPVDLLDDLIDKPHTPEQGKFQCLGVEVWAVGLD
;
A
#
# COMPACT_ATOMS: atom_id res chain seq x y z
N MET A 1 -38.88 -29.73 10.44
CA MET A 1 -38.12 -28.92 9.47
C MET A 1 -37.42 -27.80 10.22
N ASN A 2 -36.11 -27.65 10.05
CA ASN A 2 -35.30 -26.62 10.72
C ASN A 2 -35.12 -25.44 9.76
N PRO A 3 -35.51 -24.19 10.12
CA PRO A 3 -35.36 -23.05 9.22
C PRO A 3 -33.96 -22.43 9.39
N GLY A 4 -33.24 -22.22 8.28
CA GLY A 4 -32.28 -21.12 8.21
C GLY A 4 -30.78 -21.43 8.16
N ARG A 5 -30.34 -22.57 7.60
CA ARG A 5 -28.94 -22.65 7.16
C ARG A 5 -28.82 -21.91 5.82
N ARG A 6 -28.56 -20.60 5.87
CA ARG A 6 -28.13 -19.84 4.69
C ARG A 6 -26.76 -20.39 4.29
N GLU A 7 -26.67 -20.91 3.08
CA GLU A 7 -25.38 -21.23 2.46
C GLU A 7 -24.67 -19.91 2.17
N GLN A 8 -23.54 -19.70 2.84
CA GLN A 8 -22.63 -18.58 2.60
C GLN A 8 -22.03 -18.75 1.19
N GLY A 9 -22.19 -17.74 0.34
CA GLY A 9 -21.72 -17.78 -1.04
C GLY A 9 -20.19 -17.63 -1.16
N PRO A 10 -19.61 -17.96 -2.34
CA PRO A 10 -18.17 -17.88 -2.59
C PRO A 10 -17.58 -16.45 -2.43
N ALA A 11 -18.40 -15.42 -2.40
CA ALA A 11 -17.99 -14.03 -2.16
C ALA A 11 -17.52 -13.75 -0.71
N GLU A 12 -17.78 -14.64 0.25
CA GLU A 12 -17.43 -14.45 1.67
C GLU A 12 -16.16 -15.21 2.11
N ALA A 13 -15.52 -15.94 1.18
CA ALA A 13 -14.37 -16.79 1.49
C ALA A 13 -13.06 -16.01 1.78
N TRP A 14 -12.90 -14.86 1.13
CA TRP A 14 -11.72 -13.97 1.20
C TRP A 14 -11.61 -13.21 2.53
N LEU A 15 -12.68 -13.21 3.33
CA LEU A 15 -12.74 -12.55 4.64
C LEU A 15 -12.22 -13.44 5.77
N ARG A 16 -11.87 -14.70 5.50
CA ARG A 16 -11.34 -15.62 6.51
C ARG A 16 -9.93 -15.19 6.94
N GLY A 17 -9.85 -14.51 8.08
CA GLY A 17 -8.59 -14.02 8.66
C GLY A 17 -8.56 -12.50 8.80
N SER A 18 -9.45 -11.78 8.11
CA SER A 18 -9.61 -10.34 8.25
C SER A 18 -10.22 -9.99 9.61
N SER A 19 -9.86 -8.82 10.17
CA SER A 19 -10.49 -8.32 11.39
C SER A 19 -12.00 -8.16 11.20
N ALA A 20 -12.79 -8.24 12.28
CA ALA A 20 -14.26 -8.09 12.19
C ALA A 20 -14.69 -6.77 11.53
N ALA A 21 -13.89 -5.71 11.69
CA ALA A 21 -14.09 -4.42 11.03
C ALA A 21 -13.89 -4.51 9.51
N ALA A 22 -12.83 -5.19 9.06
CA ALA A 22 -12.54 -5.41 7.64
C ALA A 22 -13.61 -6.27 6.96
N GLN A 23 -14.12 -7.30 7.64
CA GLN A 23 -15.21 -8.13 7.15
C GLN A 23 -16.49 -7.33 6.90
N GLN A 24 -16.77 -6.33 7.74
CA GLN A 24 -18.02 -5.56 7.69
C GLN A 24 -17.94 -4.33 6.78
N ALA A 25 -16.76 -3.72 6.64
CA ALA A 25 -16.52 -2.65 5.66
C ALA A 25 -16.70 -3.12 4.22
N VAL A 26 -16.27 -4.36 3.91
CA VAL A 26 -16.42 -4.98 2.59
C VAL A 26 -17.88 -5.39 2.29
N LEU A 27 -18.68 -5.70 3.32
CA LEU A 27 -20.07 -6.15 3.16
C LEU A 27 -21.10 -5.02 3.18
N GLY A 28 -20.66 -3.75 3.27
CA GLY A 28 -21.55 -2.57 3.21
C GLY A 28 -22.54 -2.47 4.37
N THR A 29 -22.33 -3.22 5.46
CA THR A 29 -23.17 -3.10 6.65
C THR A 29 -22.65 -1.96 7.51
N SER A 30 -23.37 -0.84 7.50
CA SER A 30 -23.08 0.33 8.35
C SER A 30 -22.92 -0.09 9.81
N LEU A 31 -21.74 0.16 10.38
CA LEU A 31 -21.48 0.03 11.81
C LEU A 31 -20.89 1.34 12.34
N HIS A 32 -21.49 1.85 13.42
CA HIS A 32 -20.83 2.81 14.30
C HIS A 32 -19.92 2.04 15.26
N VAL A 33 -18.64 1.90 14.90
CA VAL A 33 -17.62 1.46 15.87
C VAL A 33 -17.21 2.67 16.69
N GLY A 34 -17.30 2.54 18.02
CA GLY A 34 -16.88 3.51 19.05
C GLY A 34 -16.59 4.93 18.59
N GLY A 35 -17.51 5.87 18.82
CA GLY A 35 -17.25 7.31 18.71
C GLY A 35 -17.74 8.00 17.44
N GLY A 36 -18.34 7.30 16.48
CA GLY A 36 -19.09 7.94 15.38
C GLY A 36 -18.32 8.12 14.06
N VAL A 37 -17.52 7.13 13.65
CA VAL A 37 -16.97 7.11 12.30
C VAL A 37 -18.03 6.59 11.32
N ASP A 38 -18.45 7.42 10.36
CA ASP A 38 -19.29 6.99 9.25
C ASP A 38 -18.43 6.26 8.21
N MET A 39 -18.70 4.96 8.04
CA MET A 39 -17.98 4.11 7.10
C MET A 39 -18.27 4.44 5.63
N SER A 40 -19.22 5.33 5.33
CA SER A 40 -19.41 5.82 3.96
C SER A 40 -18.21 6.62 3.43
N ASN A 41 -17.42 7.21 4.33
CA ASN A 41 -16.26 8.05 4.01
C ASN A 41 -14.94 7.43 4.51
N ALA A 42 -14.92 6.13 4.81
CA ALA A 42 -13.69 5.50 5.28
C ALA A 42 -12.71 5.28 4.13
N GLY A 43 -11.46 5.68 4.34
CA GLY A 43 -10.34 5.23 3.53
C GLY A 43 -9.97 3.79 3.89
N ILE A 44 -9.27 3.11 2.99
CA ILE A 44 -8.82 1.73 3.14
C ILE A 44 -7.31 1.68 3.06
N VAL A 45 -6.67 1.07 4.06
CA VAL A 45 -5.26 0.67 3.99
C VAL A 45 -5.21 -0.81 3.61
N ILE A 46 -4.44 -1.13 2.58
CA ILE A 46 -4.11 -2.49 2.15
C ILE A 46 -2.63 -2.71 2.47
N ALA A 47 -2.30 -3.80 3.17
CA ALA A 47 -0.93 -4.29 3.32
C ALA A 47 -0.80 -5.72 2.81
N VAL A 48 0.31 -5.99 2.14
CA VAL A 48 0.70 -7.29 1.64
C VAL A 48 2.03 -7.65 2.26
N ARG A 49 2.15 -8.92 2.68
CA ARG A 49 3.44 -9.56 2.88
C ARG A 49 3.63 -10.62 1.82
N ASP A 50 4.73 -10.56 1.07
CA ASP A 50 5.07 -11.58 0.07
C ASP A 50 5.96 -12.70 0.63
N THR A 51 6.28 -13.69 -0.21
CA THR A 51 7.14 -14.84 0.13
C THR A 51 8.61 -14.48 0.38
N ASP A 52 9.03 -13.27 0.02
CA ASP A 52 10.39 -12.76 0.20
C ASP A 52 10.46 -11.80 1.41
N ASP A 53 9.43 -11.79 2.27
CA ASP A 53 9.26 -10.93 3.45
C ASP A 53 9.21 -9.42 3.15
N ASN A 54 8.92 -9.04 1.89
CA ASN A 54 8.64 -7.64 1.57
C ASN A 54 7.24 -7.28 2.08
N VAL A 55 7.12 -6.09 2.67
CA VAL A 55 5.83 -5.54 3.11
C VAL A 55 5.54 -4.24 2.36
N PHE A 56 4.40 -4.18 1.70
CA PHE A 56 4.02 -3.05 0.85
C PHE A 56 2.51 -3.01 0.66
N GLY A 57 2.00 -1.94 0.08
CA GLY A 57 0.58 -1.84 -0.17
C GLY A 57 0.13 -0.49 -0.67
N ALA A 58 -1.11 -0.16 -0.34
CA ALA A 58 -1.78 1.04 -0.80
C ALA A 58 -2.67 1.64 0.28
N PHE A 59 -2.89 2.94 0.18
CA PHE A 59 -4.05 3.61 0.75
C PHE A 59 -5.00 4.02 -0.37
N VAL A 60 -6.28 3.75 -0.18
CA VAL A 60 -7.38 4.11 -1.07
C VAL A 60 -8.34 5.01 -0.29
N ASN A 61 -8.73 6.15 -0.85
CA ASN A 61 -9.52 7.17 -0.16
C ASN A 61 -11.02 6.83 0.00
N GLU A 62 -11.51 5.76 -0.63
CA GLU A 62 -12.91 5.34 -0.59
C GLU A 62 -13.04 3.80 -0.55
N ALA A 63 -14.27 3.31 -0.32
CA ALA A 63 -14.53 1.89 -0.24
C ALA A 63 -14.31 1.15 -1.58
N LEU A 64 -13.65 -0.01 -1.52
CA LEU A 64 -13.44 -0.85 -2.70
C LEU A 64 -14.77 -1.37 -3.24
N HIS A 65 -14.98 -1.23 -4.55
CA HIS A 65 -16.16 -1.74 -5.24
C HIS A 65 -15.84 -2.05 -6.70
N ILE A 66 -16.55 -3.03 -7.27
CA ILE A 66 -16.39 -3.38 -8.69
C ILE A 66 -16.88 -2.22 -9.54
N SER A 67 -16.04 -1.75 -10.46
CA SER A 67 -16.33 -0.63 -11.34
C SER A 67 -15.67 -0.83 -12.71
N PRO A 68 -16.39 -0.57 -13.82
CA PRO A 68 -15.80 -0.59 -15.16
C PRO A 68 -14.89 0.63 -15.44
N HIS A 69 -14.77 1.55 -14.48
CA HIS A 69 -13.99 2.77 -14.59
C HIS A 69 -13.12 2.96 -13.35
N TYR A 70 -12.00 3.66 -13.53
CA TYR A 70 -11.17 4.06 -12.41
C TYR A 70 -11.97 4.93 -11.43
N TYR A 71 -11.77 4.68 -10.14
CA TYR A 71 -12.32 5.45 -9.04
C TYR A 71 -11.19 5.81 -8.06
N GLY A 72 -11.50 6.55 -6.99
CA GLY A 72 -10.54 7.15 -6.09
C GLY A 72 -10.13 8.56 -6.50
N ASN A 73 -9.36 9.23 -5.64
CA ASN A 73 -8.88 10.59 -5.83
C ASN A 73 -7.37 10.71 -5.56
N GLY A 74 -6.85 11.93 -5.61
CA GLY A 74 -5.44 12.25 -5.39
C GLY A 74 -4.89 11.99 -3.98
N GLU A 75 -5.73 11.57 -3.05
CA GLU A 75 -5.33 11.17 -1.69
C GLU A 75 -4.89 9.71 -1.63
N CYS A 76 -5.18 8.91 -2.67
CA CYS A 76 -4.61 7.58 -2.84
C CYS A 76 -3.08 7.65 -2.89
N PHE A 77 -2.42 6.64 -2.34
CA PHE A 77 -0.96 6.49 -2.44
C PHE A 77 -0.54 5.03 -2.33
N LEU A 78 0.62 4.71 -2.89
CA LEU A 78 1.29 3.43 -2.68
C LEU A 78 2.36 3.57 -1.60
N TRP A 79 2.72 2.47 -0.95
CA TRP A 79 3.80 2.47 0.04
C TRP A 79 4.53 1.13 0.07
N LYS A 80 5.78 1.15 0.53
CA LYS A 80 6.57 -0.06 0.79
C LYS A 80 7.51 0.13 1.98
N THR A 81 7.88 -0.97 2.63
CA THR A 81 8.98 -0.97 3.60
C THR A 81 10.31 -1.03 2.87
N VAL A 82 11.29 -0.26 3.34
CA VAL A 82 12.65 -0.20 2.84
C VAL A 82 13.64 -0.33 3.99
N GLN A 83 14.85 -0.80 3.68
CA GLN A 83 15.94 -0.82 4.66
C GLN A 83 16.49 0.61 4.83
N ARG A 84 16.67 1.07 6.07
CA ARG A 84 17.24 2.37 6.38
C ARG A 84 18.77 2.29 6.24
N LEU A 85 19.35 3.20 5.46
CA LEU A 85 20.78 3.46 5.46
C LEU A 85 21.09 4.48 6.58
N LEU A 86 21.27 4.02 7.82
CA LEU A 86 21.81 4.88 8.89
C LEU A 86 23.17 4.34 9.38
N PRO A 87 24.11 5.22 9.76
CA PRO A 87 24.90 4.93 10.95
C PRO A 87 23.97 5.06 12.16
N VAL A 88 23.94 4.00 12.99
CA VAL A 88 23.25 3.83 14.29
C VAL A 88 22.62 5.11 14.90
N PRO A 89 21.35 5.09 15.36
CA PRO A 89 20.72 6.25 16.01
C PRO A 89 21.59 6.81 17.15
N PRO A 90 21.63 8.15 17.36
CA PRO A 90 22.33 8.72 18.50
C PRO A 90 21.78 8.12 19.80
N GLU A 91 22.69 7.73 20.69
CA GLU A 91 22.45 6.99 21.93
C GLU A 91 21.69 7.79 23.01
N GLU A 92 21.07 8.91 22.65
CA GLU A 92 20.34 9.76 23.59
C GLU A 92 18.90 9.93 23.10
N THR A 93 18.03 9.04 23.57
CA THR A 93 16.60 9.31 23.62
C THR A 93 16.34 10.11 24.89
N ASP A 94 15.76 11.30 24.74
CA ASP A 94 15.19 12.09 25.81
C ASP A 94 13.88 11.45 26.29
N GLY A 95 13.97 10.24 26.85
CA GLY A 95 12.93 9.57 27.65
C GLY A 95 11.51 9.56 27.07
N GLU A 96 11.04 8.36 26.69
CA GLU A 96 9.67 7.98 26.26
C GLU A 96 9.45 7.70 24.76
N ALA A 97 10.51 7.67 23.93
CA ALA A 97 10.44 6.90 22.68
C ALA A 97 10.46 5.41 23.05
N SER A 98 9.27 4.84 23.15
CA SER A 98 8.95 3.52 23.65
C SER A 98 9.74 2.40 22.98
N VAL A 99 10.02 1.38 23.78
CA VAL A 99 10.47 0.01 23.41
C VAL A 99 9.42 -0.73 22.53
N GLU A 100 8.48 0.02 21.94
CA GLU A 100 7.29 -0.40 21.19
C GLU A 100 7.16 0.42 19.89
N ASP A 101 8.26 0.94 19.34
CA ASP A 101 8.27 1.33 17.92
C ASP A 101 8.37 0.03 17.11
N ASP A 102 7.22 -0.52 16.73
CA ASP A 102 7.05 -1.85 16.11
C ASP A 102 7.68 -1.97 14.70
N LEU A 103 8.33 -0.92 14.19
CA LEU A 103 9.30 -1.05 13.10
C LEU A 103 10.68 -1.38 13.69
N HIS A 104 11.24 -2.52 13.29
CA HIS A 104 12.66 -2.81 13.53
C HIS A 104 13.48 -1.55 13.20
N PRO A 105 14.43 -1.12 14.05
CA PRO A 105 15.12 0.18 13.92
C PRO A 105 15.79 0.43 12.55
N ASP A 106 15.94 -0.64 11.76
CA ASP A 106 16.54 -0.62 10.44
C ASP A 106 15.53 -0.60 9.28
N LYS A 107 14.21 -0.53 9.54
CA LYS A 107 13.18 -0.42 8.51
C LYS A 107 12.57 0.99 8.48
N ALA A 108 12.23 1.46 7.30
CA ALA A 108 11.50 2.71 7.08
C ALA A 108 10.35 2.47 6.08
N ILE A 109 9.40 3.40 6.01
CA ILE A 109 8.31 3.39 5.03
C ILE A 109 8.62 4.43 3.95
N GLU A 110 8.59 4.00 2.70
CA GLU A 110 8.60 4.89 1.53
C GLU A 110 7.16 5.02 1.00
N VAL A 111 6.75 6.24 0.67
CA VAL A 111 5.38 6.57 0.23
C VAL A 111 5.42 7.23 -1.14
N PHE A 112 4.64 6.69 -2.08
CA PHE A 112 4.50 7.17 -3.45
C PHE A 112 3.13 7.83 -3.61
N ARG A 113 3.13 9.16 -3.57
CA ARG A 113 1.91 9.96 -3.67
C ARG A 113 1.51 10.19 -5.13
N TRP A 114 0.25 10.52 -5.34
CA TRP A 114 -0.26 10.85 -6.67
C TRP A 114 0.57 11.95 -7.34
N THR A 115 0.92 11.74 -8.61
CA THR A 115 1.79 12.64 -9.39
C THR A 115 1.04 13.77 -10.09
N GLY A 116 -0.29 13.65 -10.21
CA GLY A 116 -1.09 14.55 -11.06
C GLY A 116 -1.08 14.21 -12.56
N LYS A 117 -0.38 13.15 -13.00
CA LYS A 117 -0.26 12.81 -14.44
C LYS A 117 -1.52 12.19 -15.04
N ASN A 118 -2.27 11.42 -14.26
CA ASN A 118 -3.56 10.84 -14.64
C ASN A 118 -4.35 10.43 -13.38
N ASP A 119 -5.64 10.14 -13.55
CA ASP A 119 -6.56 9.81 -12.45
C ASP A 119 -6.84 8.30 -12.32
N TYR A 120 -5.91 7.45 -12.78
CA TYR A 120 -6.08 6.00 -12.78
C TYR A 120 -5.74 5.41 -11.40
N MET A 121 -6.49 5.80 -10.37
CA MET A 121 -6.17 5.47 -8.97
C MET A 121 -6.49 4.03 -8.62
N VAL A 122 -7.74 3.59 -8.77
CA VAL A 122 -8.15 2.21 -8.44
C VAL A 122 -9.04 1.66 -9.54
N LEU A 123 -8.76 0.42 -9.97
CA LEU A 123 -9.63 -0.33 -10.87
C LEU A 123 -9.92 -1.69 -10.25
N THR A 124 -11.19 -2.05 -10.17
CA THR A 124 -11.61 -3.33 -9.59
C THR A 124 -12.59 -3.98 -10.55
N GLU A 125 -12.17 -5.09 -11.11
CA GLU A 125 -13.02 -5.95 -11.95
C GLU A 125 -13.37 -7.23 -11.19
N SER A 126 -14.17 -8.11 -11.81
CA SER A 126 -14.55 -9.37 -11.18
C SER A 126 -13.38 -10.31 -10.94
N ASP A 127 -12.29 -10.13 -11.67
CA ASP A 127 -11.14 -11.03 -11.72
C ASP A 127 -9.82 -10.39 -11.23
N PHE A 128 -9.82 -9.10 -10.89
CA PHE A 128 -8.64 -8.43 -10.33
C PHE A 128 -8.96 -7.14 -9.56
N LEU A 129 -8.00 -6.75 -8.73
CA LEU A 129 -7.91 -5.43 -8.10
C LEU A 129 -6.60 -4.78 -8.49
N SER A 130 -6.61 -3.49 -8.87
CA SER A 130 -5.40 -2.71 -9.07
C SER A 130 -5.46 -1.33 -8.42
N VAL A 131 -4.30 -0.86 -8.00
CA VAL A 131 -4.08 0.51 -7.50
C VAL A 131 -2.89 1.12 -8.25
N GLY A 132 -3.16 2.24 -8.90
CA GLY A 132 -2.22 2.99 -9.74
C GLY A 132 -2.12 2.38 -11.12
N GLY A 133 -2.58 3.09 -12.14
CA GLY A 133 -2.55 2.66 -13.53
C GLY A 133 -1.82 3.62 -14.46
N GLY A 134 -1.72 3.19 -15.72
CA GLY A 134 -1.22 3.99 -16.84
C GLY A 134 -0.10 3.28 -17.61
N ASP A 135 0.02 3.61 -18.89
CA ASP A 135 1.00 3.00 -19.81
C ASP A 135 0.98 1.46 -19.86
N GLY A 136 -0.17 0.84 -19.56
CA GLY A 136 -0.35 -0.61 -19.53
C GLY A 136 0.18 -1.30 -18.27
N HIS A 137 0.63 -0.53 -17.27
CA HIS A 137 1.20 -1.04 -16.03
C HIS A 137 0.32 -0.69 -14.82
N TYR A 138 0.49 -1.47 -13.75
CA TYR A 138 -0.15 -1.22 -12.48
C TYR A 138 0.88 -1.09 -11.35
N GLY A 139 0.74 -0.05 -10.53
CA GLY A 139 1.56 0.15 -9.33
C GLY A 139 1.46 -1.04 -8.38
N LEU A 140 0.23 -1.51 -8.16
CA LEU A 140 -0.12 -2.72 -7.45
C LEU A 140 -1.30 -3.40 -8.15
N TRP A 141 -1.19 -4.69 -8.41
CA TRP A 141 -2.25 -5.52 -9.00
C TRP A 141 -2.33 -6.87 -8.29
N PHE A 142 -3.53 -7.37 -8.09
CA PHE A 142 -3.83 -8.69 -7.52
C PHE A 142 -4.74 -9.50 -8.44
N ASP A 143 -4.57 -10.82 -8.41
CA ASP A 143 -5.58 -11.73 -8.93
C ASP A 143 -6.85 -11.73 -8.06
N ASP A 144 -7.94 -12.27 -8.61
CA ASP A 144 -9.21 -12.51 -7.92
C ASP A 144 -9.05 -13.25 -6.59
N ALA A 145 -8.01 -14.07 -6.51
CA ALA A 145 -7.72 -14.87 -5.35
C ALA A 145 -6.89 -14.19 -4.26
N LEU A 146 -6.42 -12.96 -4.51
CA LEU A 146 -5.48 -12.21 -3.65
C LEU A 146 -4.23 -13.01 -3.26
N ASN A 147 -3.87 -14.01 -4.08
CA ASN A 147 -2.76 -14.92 -3.82
C ASN A 147 -1.52 -14.53 -4.61
N LYS A 148 -1.71 -13.87 -5.75
CA LYS A 148 -0.62 -13.45 -6.62
C LYS A 148 -0.85 -12.02 -7.03
N GLY A 149 0.26 -11.34 -7.28
CA GLY A 149 0.18 -10.00 -7.78
C GLY A 149 1.36 -9.59 -8.61
N VAL A 150 1.23 -8.38 -9.12
CA VAL A 150 2.20 -7.68 -9.94
C VAL A 150 2.37 -6.30 -9.34
N SER A 151 3.61 -5.82 -9.32
CA SER A 151 3.89 -4.41 -9.12
C SER A 151 4.81 -3.93 -10.23
N ALA A 152 4.45 -2.82 -10.86
CA ALA A 152 5.24 -2.16 -11.88
C ALA A 152 5.32 -0.67 -11.58
N GLN A 153 6.29 0.01 -12.19
CA GLN A 153 6.27 1.47 -12.20
C GLN A 153 5.06 1.96 -12.98
N CYS A 154 4.31 2.92 -12.43
CA CYS A 154 3.17 3.52 -13.11
C CYS A 154 3.21 5.06 -13.08
N PRO A 155 2.68 5.74 -14.10
CA PRO A 155 2.69 7.20 -14.16
C PRO A 155 1.80 7.86 -13.09
N ALA A 156 0.77 7.18 -12.56
CA ALA A 156 -0.10 7.74 -11.53
C ALA A 156 0.64 8.08 -10.24
N PHE A 157 1.63 7.27 -9.84
CA PHE A 157 2.36 7.40 -8.57
C PHE A 157 3.87 7.55 -8.72
N ASP A 158 4.42 7.32 -9.92
CA ASP A 158 5.87 7.24 -10.17
C ASP A 158 6.59 6.34 -9.17
N ASN A 159 5.91 5.25 -8.79
CA ASN A 159 6.39 4.30 -7.81
C ASN A 159 7.48 3.42 -8.41
N GLN A 160 8.39 2.94 -7.56
CA GLN A 160 9.22 1.79 -7.91
C GLN A 160 8.40 0.49 -7.79
N VAL A 161 8.95 -0.62 -8.28
CA VAL A 161 8.40 -1.94 -7.98
C VAL A 161 8.36 -2.13 -6.45
N LEU A 162 7.17 -2.43 -5.93
CA LEU A 162 6.91 -2.49 -4.49
C LEU A 162 7.43 -3.78 -3.86
N CYS A 163 7.34 -4.90 -4.60
CA CYS A 163 7.72 -6.24 -4.16
C CYS A 163 9.21 -6.58 -4.36
N ASN A 164 10.08 -5.60 -4.15
CA ASN A 164 11.52 -5.86 -4.14
C ASN A 164 12.17 -5.23 -2.91
N ALA A 165 13.17 -5.93 -2.38
CA ALA A 165 14.01 -5.40 -1.33
C ALA A 165 14.87 -4.27 -1.92
N GLN A 166 14.57 -3.03 -1.56
CA GLN A 166 15.41 -1.87 -1.87
C GLN A 166 15.83 -1.18 -0.59
N GLU A 167 17.08 -0.71 -0.61
CA GLU A 167 17.58 0.24 0.37
C GLU A 167 16.93 1.60 0.10
N SER A 168 16.55 2.30 1.16
CA SER A 168 15.98 3.64 1.06
C SER A 168 17.01 4.59 0.48
N LYS A 169 16.66 5.26 -0.63
CA LYS A 169 17.38 6.45 -1.11
C LYS A 169 16.93 7.74 -0.41
N ALA A 170 15.95 7.66 0.49
CA ALA A 170 15.40 8.82 1.15
C ALA A 170 16.44 9.41 2.13
N LEU A 171 17.15 10.45 1.69
CA LEU A 171 17.71 11.42 2.62
C LEU A 171 16.51 12.12 3.29
N HIS A 172 16.20 11.74 4.52
CA HIS A 172 15.32 12.40 5.49
C HIS A 172 14.10 13.18 4.93
N ALA A 173 12.89 12.63 5.14
CA ALA A 173 11.61 13.32 4.92
C ALA A 173 11.31 14.49 5.90
N ALA A 174 12.34 15.14 6.46
CA ALA A 174 12.23 16.23 7.42
C ALA A 174 12.93 17.53 7.01
N GLU A 175 13.67 17.59 5.90
CA GLU A 175 14.30 18.84 5.46
C GLU A 175 13.51 19.54 4.36
N GLY A 176 12.38 20.12 4.76
CA GLY A 176 11.81 21.26 4.07
C GLY A 176 12.73 22.47 4.23
N GLY A 177 13.70 22.62 3.31
CA GLY A 177 14.40 23.88 3.09
C GLY A 177 15.92 23.78 2.91
N GLY A 178 16.39 24.13 1.71
CA GLY A 178 17.71 24.74 1.52
C GLY A 178 18.85 23.83 1.06
N ASN A 179 19.04 23.78 -0.27
CA ASN A 179 20.33 23.67 -0.94
C ASN A 179 21.13 22.35 -0.76
N ALA A 180 20.74 21.29 -1.46
CA ALA A 180 21.63 20.17 -1.75
C ALA A 180 22.74 20.61 -2.74
N PRO A 181 24.01 20.19 -2.57
CA PRO A 181 25.07 20.49 -3.52
C PRO A 181 24.81 19.79 -4.87
N PRO A 182 25.31 20.32 -5.99
CA PRO A 182 25.07 19.72 -7.30
C PRO A 182 25.77 18.36 -7.39
N VAL A 183 24.99 17.28 -7.33
CA VAL A 183 25.44 15.91 -7.55
C VAL A 183 25.43 15.63 -9.05
N ASP A 184 26.29 16.31 -9.81
CA ASP A 184 26.24 16.27 -11.29
C ASP A 184 27.57 15.88 -11.94
N LEU A 185 28.48 15.23 -11.21
CA LEU A 185 29.80 14.82 -11.75
C LEU A 185 30.22 13.38 -11.42
N LEU A 186 29.36 12.57 -10.80
CA LEU A 186 29.63 11.15 -10.49
C LEU A 186 28.56 10.19 -11.02
N ASP A 187 27.40 10.69 -11.47
CA ASP A 187 26.27 9.87 -11.92
C ASP A 187 26.45 9.30 -13.35
N ASP A 188 27.35 9.87 -14.16
CA ASP A 188 27.59 9.45 -15.55
C ASP A 188 28.56 8.26 -15.70
N LEU A 189 29.15 7.76 -14.60
CA LEU A 189 30.12 6.66 -14.63
C LEU A 189 29.65 5.39 -13.89
N ILE A 190 28.46 5.42 -13.30
CA ILE A 190 27.84 4.23 -12.72
C ILE A 190 26.73 3.84 -13.69
N ASP A 191 26.94 2.76 -14.42
CA ASP A 191 25.91 2.08 -15.18
C ASP A 191 24.76 1.79 -14.19
N LYS A 192 23.71 2.63 -14.19
CA LYS A 192 22.61 2.49 -13.23
C LYS A 192 22.04 1.09 -13.48
N PRO A 193 22.12 0.16 -12.52
CA PRO A 193 21.64 -1.20 -12.75
C PRO A 193 20.19 -1.08 -13.20
N HIS A 194 19.87 -1.69 -14.35
CA HIS A 194 18.52 -1.73 -14.89
C HIS A 194 17.59 -2.29 -13.81
N THR A 195 16.92 -1.38 -13.11
CA THR A 195 15.96 -1.76 -12.08
C THR A 195 14.76 -2.32 -12.85
N PRO A 196 14.29 -3.54 -12.54
CA PRO A 196 13.19 -4.13 -13.29
C PRO A 196 11.97 -3.21 -13.25
N GLU A 197 11.36 -2.95 -14.42
CA GLU A 197 10.16 -2.11 -14.55
C GLU A 197 8.92 -2.77 -13.93
N GLN A 198 8.98 -4.10 -13.69
CA GLN A 198 7.92 -4.91 -13.11
C GLN A 198 8.47 -6.07 -12.28
N GLY A 199 7.80 -6.39 -11.18
CA GLY A 199 7.98 -7.58 -10.35
C GLY A 199 6.68 -8.36 -10.18
N LYS A 200 6.79 -9.67 -9.95
CA LYS A 200 5.68 -10.56 -9.56
C LYS A 200 5.90 -11.02 -8.14
N PHE A 201 4.84 -11.14 -7.38
CA PHE A 201 4.90 -11.60 -5.99
C PHE A 201 3.81 -12.64 -5.70
N GLN A 202 4.07 -13.48 -4.71
CA GLN A 202 3.09 -14.38 -4.13
C GLN A 202 2.77 -13.89 -2.71
N CYS A 203 1.49 -13.71 -2.42
CA CYS A 203 1.03 -13.24 -1.13
C CYS A 203 1.19 -14.36 -0.08
N LEU A 204 1.90 -14.07 1.01
CA LEU A 204 1.82 -14.86 2.23
C LEU A 204 0.64 -14.40 3.11
N GLY A 205 0.34 -13.10 3.09
CA GLY A 205 -0.79 -12.53 3.82
C GLY A 205 -1.20 -11.18 3.24
N VAL A 206 -2.50 -10.91 3.29
CA VAL A 206 -3.10 -9.61 2.94
C VAL A 206 -3.92 -9.14 4.12
N GLU A 207 -3.65 -7.93 4.58
CA GLU A 207 -4.39 -7.28 5.66
C GLU A 207 -5.04 -6.00 5.12
N VAL A 208 -6.26 -5.73 5.56
CA VAL A 208 -7.06 -4.59 5.10
C VAL A 208 -7.68 -3.91 6.32
N TRP A 209 -7.53 -2.59 6.41
CA TRP A 209 -8.09 -1.78 7.49
C TRP A 209 -8.92 -0.64 6.92
N ALA A 210 -10.06 -0.36 7.56
CA ALA A 210 -10.82 0.86 7.31
C ALA A 210 -10.33 1.96 8.27
N VAL A 211 -10.14 3.16 7.73
CA VAL A 211 -9.66 4.34 8.45
C VAL A 211 -10.70 5.43 8.29
N GLY A 212 -11.20 5.96 9.41
CA GLY A 212 -12.10 7.12 9.38
C GLY A 212 -11.40 8.34 8.79
N LEU A 213 -12.06 9.00 7.85
CA LEU A 213 -11.65 10.33 7.35
C LEU A 213 -12.61 11.33 7.99
N ASP A 214 -12.12 12.05 9.01
CA ASP A 214 -12.87 13.08 9.74
C ASP A 214 -13.20 14.32 8.87
#